data_AF-A0A7V3H4G8-F1
#
_entry.id   AF-A0A7V3H4G8-F1
#
_cell.length_a   1.000
_cell.length_b   1.000
_cell.length_c   1.000
_cell.angle_alpha   90.00
_cell.angle_beta   90.00
_cell.angle_gamma   90.00
#
_symmetry.space_group_name_H-M   'P 1'
#
loop_
_entity.id
_entity.type
_entity.pdbx_description
1 polymer ?
#
loop_
_entity_poly.entity_id
_entity_poly.type
_entity_poly.pdbx_seq_one_letter_code
_entity_poly.pdbx_strand_id
1 'polypeptide(L)'
;YPVGRYLVPPPAGESAAGTVALPIKPEEVKPNTGQIFKFGNRPGILIRTPAGELRAFSAVCTHLNCTVQYRPDLSHIWCACHNGHFDLTGRNIAGPPPRPLEAYVVNARGNQVVVSKSA
;
A
#
# COMPACT_ATOMS: atom_id res chain seq x y z
N TYR A 1 -25.43 -24.63 20.03
CA TYR A 1 -25.81 -23.41 20.76
C TYR A 1 -25.54 -22.21 19.87
N PRO A 2 -26.48 -21.26 19.64
CA PRO A 2 -26.40 -20.27 18.57
C PRO A 2 -25.43 -19.10 18.85
N VAL A 3 -24.77 -19.07 20.02
CA VAL A 3 -23.91 -17.97 20.47
C VAL A 3 -22.70 -17.75 19.55
N GLY A 4 -22.16 -18.83 18.94
CA GLY A 4 -21.04 -18.72 18.00
C GLY A 4 -21.35 -17.89 16.75
N ARG A 5 -22.62 -17.78 16.35
CA ARG A 5 -23.05 -16.98 15.17
C ARG A 5 -22.85 -15.48 15.37
N TYR A 6 -22.73 -15.01 16.61
CA TYR A 6 -22.44 -13.61 16.93
C TYR A 6 -20.93 -13.30 17.00
N LEU A 7 -20.09 -14.33 17.13
CA LEU A 7 -18.64 -14.19 17.13
C LEU A 7 -18.05 -14.27 15.72
N VAL A 8 -18.71 -14.99 14.82
CA VAL A 8 -18.30 -15.12 13.42
C VAL A 8 -18.99 -14.01 12.61
N PRO A 9 -18.25 -13.01 12.10
CA PRO A 9 -18.86 -11.99 11.26
C PRO A 9 -19.48 -12.66 10.02
N PRO A 10 -20.62 -12.14 9.52
CA PRO A 10 -21.15 -12.60 8.25
C PRO A 10 -20.08 -12.42 7.17
N PRO A 11 -20.06 -13.26 6.12
CA PRO A 11 -19.13 -13.09 5.01
C PRO A 11 -19.32 -11.71 4.41
N ALA A 12 -18.43 -10.78 4.78
CA ALA A 12 -18.30 -9.50 4.12
C ALA A 12 -17.60 -9.79 2.80
N GLY A 13 -18.25 -9.49 1.68
CA GLY A 13 -17.61 -9.60 0.38
C GLY A 13 -16.32 -8.79 0.41
N GLU A 14 -15.18 -9.45 0.19
CA GLU A 14 -13.93 -8.75 -0.07
C GLU A 14 -14.23 -7.77 -1.21
N SER A 15 -13.98 -6.47 -1.01
CA SER A 15 -14.37 -5.46 -1.99
C SER A 15 -13.88 -5.87 -3.36
N ALA A 16 -14.80 -6.11 -4.30
CA ALA A 16 -14.55 -6.61 -5.65
C ALA A 16 -13.67 -5.69 -6.53
N ALA A 17 -13.17 -4.59 -5.98
CA ALA A 17 -12.24 -3.71 -6.64
C ALA A 17 -10.82 -4.33 -6.60
N GLY A 18 -10.57 -5.30 -7.48
CA GLY A 18 -9.21 -5.72 -7.83
C GLY A 18 -8.42 -4.61 -8.54
N THR A 19 -9.05 -3.48 -8.83
CA THR A 19 -8.48 -2.30 -9.50
C THR A 19 -9.12 -1.01 -8.96
N VAL A 20 -8.31 0.03 -8.79
CA VAL A 20 -8.71 1.39 -8.38
C VAL A 20 -8.05 2.39 -9.33
N ALA A 21 -8.84 3.32 -9.86
CA ALA A 21 -8.32 4.48 -10.58
C ALA A 21 -8.18 5.66 -9.62
N LEU A 22 -6.95 6.16 -9.46
CA LEU A 22 -6.65 7.36 -8.70
C LEU A 22 -6.82 8.57 -9.63
N PRO A 23 -7.61 9.58 -9.26
CA PRO A 23 -7.79 10.82 -10.03
C PRO A 23 -6.57 11.74 -9.88
N ILE A 24 -5.36 11.19 -10.09
CA ILE A 24 -4.07 11.86 -9.96
C ILE A 24 -3.33 11.66 -11.26
N LYS A 25 -2.82 12.73 -11.86
CA LYS A 25 -1.96 12.60 -13.03
C LYS A 25 -0.59 12.08 -12.61
N PRO A 26 0.01 11.13 -13.36
CA PRO A 26 1.36 10.64 -13.07
C PRO A 26 2.41 11.75 -12.89
N GLU A 27 2.28 12.85 -13.64
CA GLU A 27 3.17 14.01 -13.66
C GLU A 27 3.03 14.90 -12.43
N GLU A 28 1.84 14.94 -11.81
CA GLU A 28 1.56 15.77 -10.62
C GLU A 28 2.21 15.17 -9.36
N VAL A 29 2.53 13.87 -9.38
CA VAL A 29 3.27 13.22 -8.29
C VAL A 29 4.72 13.66 -8.36
N LYS A 30 5.16 14.47 -7.39
CA LYS A 30 6.56 14.92 -7.32
C LYS A 30 7.51 13.72 -7.10
N PRO A 31 8.72 13.72 -7.69
CA PRO A 31 9.74 12.71 -7.38
C PRO A 31 10.02 12.67 -5.87
N ASN A 32 10.43 11.49 -5.38
CA ASN A 32 10.72 11.27 -3.97
C ASN A 32 9.55 11.61 -3.03
N THR A 33 8.33 11.19 -3.38
CA THR A 33 7.14 11.37 -2.53
C THR A 33 6.33 10.09 -2.41
N GLY A 34 5.50 10.02 -1.37
CA GLY A 34 4.54 8.93 -1.19
C GLY A 34 3.18 9.45 -0.73
N GLN A 35 2.11 8.82 -1.20
CA GLN A 35 0.73 9.21 -0.93
C GLN A 35 -0.10 7.97 -0.58
N ILE A 36 -0.91 8.08 0.47
CA ILE A 36 -1.85 7.02 0.88
C ILE A 36 -3.14 7.16 0.07
N PHE A 37 -3.67 6.03 -0.39
CA PHE A 37 -4.95 5.96 -1.08
C PHE A 37 -5.79 4.79 -0.57
N LYS A 38 -7.09 4.80 -0.88
CA LYS A 38 -8.00 3.73 -0.50
C LYS A 38 -8.03 2.63 -1.58
N PHE A 39 -7.78 1.38 -1.19
CA PHE A 39 -7.89 0.21 -2.06
C PHE A 39 -8.92 -0.76 -1.50
N GLY A 40 -10.17 -0.65 -1.94
CA GLY A 40 -11.30 -1.34 -1.31
C GLY A 40 -11.43 -0.92 0.15
N ASN A 41 -11.27 -1.88 1.07
CA ASN A 41 -11.31 -1.62 2.52
C ASN A 41 -9.92 -1.59 3.18
N ARG A 42 -8.83 -1.64 2.39
CA ARG A 42 -7.45 -1.59 2.88
C ARG A 42 -6.75 -0.33 2.37
N PRO A 43 -5.79 0.25 3.12
CA PRO A 43 -5.00 1.36 2.62
C PRO A 43 -3.91 0.86 1.65
N GLY A 44 -3.68 1.63 0.59
CA GLY A 44 -2.55 1.49 -0.33
C GLY A 44 -1.62 2.68 -0.23
N ILE A 45 -0.36 2.50 -0.62
CA ILE A 45 0.63 3.58 -0.72
C ILE A 45 1.15 3.64 -2.14
N LEU A 46 1.06 4.81 -2.77
CA LEU A 46 1.68 5.12 -4.06
C LEU A 46 2.96 5.90 -3.76
N ILE A 47 4.09 5.40 -4.23
CA ILE A 47 5.38 6.09 -4.14
C ILE A 47 5.85 6.50 -5.53
N ARG A 48 6.47 7.66 -5.62
CA ARG A 48 7.32 8.02 -6.75
C ARG A 48 8.76 8.05 -6.29
N THR A 49 9.57 7.13 -6.82
CA THR A 49 10.97 7.02 -6.44
C THR A 49 11.75 8.29 -6.78
N PRO A 50 12.93 8.51 -6.21
CA PRO A 50 13.82 9.59 -6.64
C PRO A 50 14.17 9.53 -8.14
N ALA A 51 14.23 8.33 -8.71
CA ALA A 51 14.42 8.10 -10.15
C ALA A 51 13.17 8.41 -11.00
N GLY A 52 12.03 8.75 -10.37
CA GLY A 52 10.80 9.13 -11.04
C GLY A 52 9.83 7.99 -11.34
N GLU A 53 10.17 6.76 -10.97
CA GLU A 53 9.31 5.58 -11.17
C GLU A 53 8.13 5.56 -10.18
N LEU A 54 6.94 5.23 -10.67
CA LEU A 54 5.77 5.03 -9.83
C LEU A 54 5.68 3.57 -9.40
N ARG A 55 5.50 3.34 -8.10
CA ARG A 55 5.26 2.01 -7.53
C ARG A 55 4.16 2.09 -6.49
N ALA A 56 3.39 1.04 -6.34
CA ALA A 56 2.33 0.98 -5.34
C ALA A 56 2.40 -0.32 -4.55
N PHE A 57 2.03 -0.23 -3.28
CA PHE A 57 2.01 -1.34 -2.35
C PHE A 57 0.76 -1.25 -1.47
N SER A 58 0.42 -2.36 -0.81
CA SER A 58 -0.40 -2.30 0.39
C SER A 58 0.30 -1.43 1.43
N ALA A 59 -0.42 -0.47 1.99
CA ALA A 59 0.11 0.35 3.08
C ALA A 59 -0.02 -0.34 4.44
N VAL A 60 -0.34 -1.63 4.47
CA VAL A 60 -0.52 -2.39 5.71
C VAL A 60 0.82 -3.03 6.09
N CYS A 61 1.38 -2.60 7.21
CA CYS A 61 2.60 -3.17 7.77
C CYS A 61 2.43 -4.67 8.02
N THR A 62 3.39 -5.46 7.58
CA THR A 62 3.34 -6.93 7.69
C THR A 62 3.66 -7.48 9.07
N HIS A 63 3.97 -6.60 10.04
CA HIS A 63 4.11 -6.96 11.45
C HIS A 63 2.73 -7.12 12.11
N LEU A 64 2.05 -6.01 12.41
CA LEU A 64 0.75 -5.98 13.12
C LEU A 64 -0.21 -4.94 12.49
N ASN A 65 -0.20 -4.83 11.16
CA ASN A 65 -1.21 -4.13 10.36
C ASN A 65 -1.33 -2.60 10.52
N CYS A 66 -0.38 -1.93 11.18
CA CYS A 66 -0.30 -0.47 11.16
C CYS A 66 -0.16 0.08 9.73
N THR A 67 -0.70 1.28 9.48
CA THR A 67 -0.48 1.97 8.21
C THR A 67 0.97 2.48 8.12
N VAL A 68 1.67 2.11 7.05
CA VAL A 68 3.04 2.59 6.77
C VAL A 68 3.04 3.97 6.10
N GLN A 69 4.17 4.66 6.13
CA GLN A 69 4.37 6.00 5.57
C GLN A 69 5.63 6.03 4.71
N TYR A 70 5.70 6.96 3.76
CA TYR A 70 6.94 7.19 3.00
C TYR A 70 7.83 8.20 3.71
N ARG A 71 9.13 7.90 3.82
CA ARG A 71 10.16 8.76 4.42
C ARG A 71 11.13 9.23 3.33
N PRO A 72 10.95 10.46 2.80
CA PRO A 72 11.77 10.96 1.69
C PRO A 72 13.23 11.20 2.07
N ASP A 73 13.51 11.41 3.35
CA ASP A 73 14.86 11.55 3.92
C ASP A 73 15.65 10.24 3.89
N LEU A 74 14.96 9.10 4.00
CA LEU A 74 15.57 7.77 3.96
C LEU A 74 15.35 7.05 2.62
N SER A 75 14.46 7.56 1.77
CA SER A 75 13.94 6.82 0.61
C SER A 75 13.37 5.44 0.98
N HIS A 76 12.69 5.37 2.13
CA HIS A 76 12.11 4.13 2.66
C HIS A 76 10.60 4.26 2.85
N ILE A 77 9.92 3.11 2.86
CA ILE A 77 8.60 2.98 3.46
C ILE A 77 8.81 2.55 4.92
N TRP A 78 8.19 3.25 5.86
CA TRP A 78 8.46 3.13 7.29
C TRP A 78 7.18 2.96 8.10
N CYS A 79 7.26 2.16 9.16
CA CYS A 79 6.17 1.93 10.10
C CYS A 79 6.52 2.49 11.48
N ALA A 80 5.74 3.46 11.95
CA ALA A 80 5.95 4.13 13.23
C ALA A 80 5.73 3.24 14.46
N CYS A 81 4.90 2.20 14.34
CA CYS A 81 4.50 1.40 15.51
C CYS A 81 5.66 0.66 16.17
N HIS A 82 6.55 0.07 15.37
CA HIS A 82 7.67 -0.74 15.88
C HIS A 82 8.94 -0.56 15.03
N ASN A 83 9.07 0.60 14.40
CA ASN A 83 10.23 0.96 13.56
C ASN A 83 10.53 -0.06 12.46
N GLY A 84 9.50 -0.50 11.73
CA GLY A 84 9.66 -1.39 10.58
C GLY A 84 10.09 -0.59 9.34
N HIS A 85 11.06 -1.10 8.58
CA HIS A 85 11.56 -0.46 7.36
C HIS A 85 11.40 -1.37 6.16
N PHE A 86 10.96 -0.77 5.05
CA PHE A 86 10.91 -1.38 3.75
C PHE A 86 11.59 -0.47 2.72
N ASP A 87 12.29 -1.05 1.75
CA ASP A 87 12.89 -0.29 0.67
C ASP A 87 11.85 0.15 -0.39
N LEU A 88 12.32 0.81 -1.45
CA LEU A 88 11.47 1.26 -2.58
C LEU A 88 10.92 0.10 -3.44
N THR A 89 11.32 -1.14 -3.19
CA THR A 89 10.75 -2.35 -3.80
C THR A 89 9.70 -3.01 -2.91
N GLY A 90 9.47 -2.46 -1.70
CA GLY A 90 8.56 -3.01 -0.70
C GLY A 90 9.16 -4.14 0.13
N ARG A 91 10.43 -4.48 -0.09
CA ARG A 91 11.13 -5.52 0.69
C ARG A 91 11.42 -5.00 2.08
N ASN A 92 11.12 -5.80 3.10
CA ASN A 92 11.50 -5.51 4.47
C ASN A 92 13.03 -5.55 4.62
N ILE A 93 13.62 -4.50 5.17
CA ILE A 93 15.08 -4.33 5.30
C ILE A 93 15.54 -4.15 6.74
N ALA A 94 14.66 -3.72 7.65
CA ALA A 94 14.95 -3.62 9.08
C ALA A 94 13.68 -3.64 9.94
N GLY A 95 13.89 -3.91 11.23
CA GLY A 95 12.83 -3.96 12.23
C GLY A 95 12.07 -5.30 12.24
N PRO A 96 10.93 -5.35 12.96
CA PRO A 96 10.14 -6.57 13.14
C PRO A 96 9.41 -7.14 11.91
N PRO A 97 9.06 -6.38 10.83
CA PRO A 97 8.28 -6.92 9.72
C PRO A 97 8.91 -8.19 9.12
N PRO A 98 8.20 -9.34 9.13
CA PRO A 98 8.79 -10.61 8.74
C PRO A 98 8.82 -10.85 7.23
N ARG A 99 8.10 -10.02 6.45
CA ARG A 99 7.93 -10.20 5.00
C ARG A 99 7.74 -8.86 4.26
N PRO A 100 7.96 -8.82 2.94
CA PRO A 100 7.71 -7.66 2.10
C PRO A 100 6.24 -7.21 2.11
N LEU A 101 6.02 -5.94 1.79
CA LEU A 101 4.69 -5.41 1.49
C LEU A 101 4.11 -6.10 0.25
N GLU A 102 2.79 -6.27 0.22
CA GLU A 102 2.07 -6.74 -0.96
C GLU A 102 2.20 -5.68 -2.06
N ALA A 103 2.81 -6.02 -3.20
CA ALA A 103 2.96 -5.12 -4.32
C ALA A 103 1.66 -5.01 -5.12
N TYR A 104 1.42 -3.83 -5.67
CA TYR A 104 0.34 -3.60 -6.61
C TYR A 104 0.90 -3.22 -7.98
N VAL A 105 0.17 -3.57 -9.03
CA VAL A 105 0.51 -3.19 -10.40
C VAL A 105 0.05 -1.75 -10.63
N VAL A 106 0.95 -0.92 -11.11
CA VAL A 106 0.67 0.49 -11.44
C VAL A 106 0.68 0.67 -12.95
N ASN A 107 -0.42 1.19 -13.50
CA ASN A 107 -0.55 1.55 -14.90
C ASN A 107 -0.93 3.03 -15.01
N ALA A 108 -0.06 3.84 -15.61
CA ALA A 108 -0.44 5.19 -16.02
C ALA A 108 -1.31 5.09 -17.28
N ARG A 109 -2.58 5.49 -17.20
CA ARG A 109 -3.50 5.56 -18.35
C ARG A 109 -3.96 6.99 -18.55
N GLY A 110 -3.34 7.69 -19.49
CA GLY A 110 -3.63 9.11 -19.74
C GLY A 110 -3.43 9.96 -18.49
N ASN A 111 -4.51 10.61 -18.03
CA ASN A 111 -4.49 11.53 -16.89
C ASN A 111 -4.74 10.86 -15.52
N GLN A 112 -4.69 9.53 -15.42
CA GLN A 112 -4.95 8.82 -14.17
C GLN A 112 -3.96 7.68 -13.93
N VAL A 113 -3.69 7.44 -12.64
CA VAL A 113 -2.92 6.28 -12.19
C VAL A 113 -3.90 5.16 -11.82
N VAL A 114 -3.83 4.04 -12.52
CA VAL A 114 -4.64 2.85 -12.23
C VAL A 114 -3.78 1.87 -11.45
N VAL A 115 -4.26 1.46 -10.28
CA VAL A 115 -3.60 0.49 -9.40
C VAL A 115 -4.44 -0.77 -9.33
N SER A 116 -3.84 -1.94 -9.52
CA SER A 116 -4.54 -3.24 -9.41
C SER A 116 -3.74 -4.24 -8.58
N LYS A 117 -4.42 -5.23 -8.00
CA LYS A 117 -3.74 -6.38 -7.38
C LYS A 117 -2.95 -7.13 -8.46
N SER A 118 -1.75 -7.57 -8.13
CA SER A 118 -1.05 -8.60 -8.90
C SER A 118 -1.86 -9.90 -8.81
N ALA A 119 -2.20 -10.47 -9.96
CA ALA A 119 -2.95 -11.72 -10.08
C ALA A 119 -2.17 -12.90 -9.49
#